data_AF-A0A537NEK6-F1
#
_entry.id   AF-A0A537NEK6-F1
#
_cell.length_a   1.000
_cell.length_b   1.000
_cell.length_c   1.000
_cell.angle_alpha   90.00
_cell.angle_beta   90.00
_cell.angle_gamma   90.00
#
_symmetry.space_group_name_H-M   'P 1'
#
loop_
_entity.id
_entity.type
_entity.pdbx_description
1 polymer ?
#
loop_
_entity_poly.entity_id
_entity_poly.type
_entity_poly.pdbx_seq_one_letter_code
_entity_poly.pdbx_strand_id
1 'polypeptide(L)'
;TLVAIGGFAAFVDCLADDYMIGRAVRSAGHRVFVPPFTVGHVCFENDFKTVLGQQVRSARTIRSIDPLGHAGAVLAHPFPLALIAAFLGSSVGIALSSVALACRMLLAFCVGRAFRLKQQDYVLIPFQEIILFAVYVLSFLGRGVTWRGRRYVVSSDGRLIKLTEPI
;
A
#
# COMPACT_ATOMS: atom_id res chain seq x y z
N THR A 1 -21.10 17.29 11.16
CA THR A 1 -20.36 16.06 10.82
C THR A 1 -19.55 15.49 11.97
N LEU A 2 -18.55 16.20 12.54
CA LEU A 2 -17.64 15.62 13.55
C LEU A 2 -18.34 15.03 14.80
N VAL A 3 -19.32 15.75 15.35
CA VAL A 3 -20.14 15.25 16.48
C VAL A 3 -20.95 14.03 16.07
N ALA A 4 -21.52 14.03 14.85
CA ALA A 4 -22.36 12.93 14.35
C ALA A 4 -21.59 11.63 14.09
N ILE A 5 -20.27 11.69 13.89
CA ILE A 5 -19.40 10.52 13.72
C ILE A 5 -18.70 10.09 15.03
N GLY A 6 -19.05 10.69 16.18
CA GLY A 6 -18.49 10.34 17.49
C GLY A 6 -17.18 11.04 17.86
N GLY A 7 -16.77 12.06 17.11
CA GLY A 7 -15.49 12.76 17.31
C GLY A 7 -14.26 11.90 16.99
N PHE A 8 -13.07 12.47 17.15
CA PHE A 8 -11.82 11.74 16.83
C PHE A 8 -11.48 10.63 17.82
N ALA A 9 -11.96 10.72 19.07
CA ALA A 9 -11.73 9.71 20.09
C ALA A 9 -12.26 8.32 19.69
N ALA A 10 -13.30 8.26 18.87
CA ALA A 10 -13.88 7.00 18.38
C ALA A 10 -12.92 6.20 17.46
N PHE A 11 -11.86 6.82 16.93
CA PHE A 11 -10.98 6.24 15.94
C PHE A 11 -9.54 6.01 16.43
N VAL A 12 -9.23 6.34 17.70
CA VAL A 12 -7.85 6.33 18.22
C VAL A 12 -7.16 4.96 18.13
N ASP A 13 -7.94 3.88 18.28
CA ASP A 13 -7.43 2.50 18.24
C ASP A 13 -7.58 1.83 16.86
N CYS A 14 -8.03 2.59 15.86
CA CYS A 14 -8.17 2.10 14.50
C CYS A 14 -6.83 2.21 13.76
N LEU A 15 -6.35 1.11 13.18
CA LEU A 15 -5.14 1.14 12.36
C LEU A 15 -5.31 2.00 11.08
N ALA A 16 -6.53 1.99 10.53
CA ALA A 16 -6.95 2.73 9.35
C ALA A 16 -7.96 3.82 9.74
N ASP A 17 -7.52 4.74 10.60
CA ASP A 17 -8.33 5.84 11.10
C ASP A 17 -8.95 6.68 9.96
N ASP A 18 -8.17 7.00 8.94
CA ASP A 18 -8.60 7.69 7.71
C ASP A 18 -9.78 7.00 7.00
N TYR A 19 -9.67 5.68 6.78
CA TYR A 19 -10.73 4.88 6.19
C TYR A 19 -11.97 4.84 7.09
N MET A 20 -11.77 4.68 8.41
CA MET A 20 -12.85 4.58 9.38
C MET A 20 -13.63 5.88 9.51
N ILE A 21 -12.94 7.02 9.51
CA ILE A 21 -13.55 8.36 9.45
C ILE A 21 -14.34 8.51 8.15
N GLY A 22 -13.74 8.20 7.00
CA GLY A 22 -14.42 8.27 5.70
C GLY A 22 -15.64 7.36 5.61
N ARG A 23 -15.59 6.17 6.21
CA ARG A 23 -16.74 5.27 6.34
C ARG A 23 -17.83 5.87 7.22
N ALA A 24 -17.49 6.39 8.39
CA ALA A 24 -18.45 7.02 9.30
C ALA A 24 -19.14 8.24 8.68
N VAL A 25 -18.40 9.08 7.95
CA VAL A 25 -18.95 10.22 7.20
C VAL A 25 -19.97 9.76 6.16
N ARG A 26 -19.65 8.70 5.39
CA ARG A 26 -20.60 8.12 4.41
C ARG A 26 -21.83 7.50 5.07
N SER A 27 -21.63 6.77 6.16
CA SER A 27 -22.73 6.19 6.95
C SER A 27 -23.65 7.25 7.56
N ALA A 28 -23.14 8.45 7.85
CA ALA A 28 -23.93 9.60 8.28
C ALA A 28 -24.65 10.34 7.13
N GLY A 29 -24.65 9.80 5.91
CA GLY A 29 -25.33 10.38 4.74
C GLY A 29 -24.56 11.51 4.06
N HIS A 30 -23.32 11.79 4.48
CA HIS A 30 -22.48 12.80 3.85
C HIS A 30 -21.63 12.19 2.73
N ARG A 31 -21.15 13.06 1.82
CA ARG A 31 -20.23 12.67 0.74
C ARG A 31 -18.79 12.95 1.14
N VAL A 32 -17.89 12.03 0.78
CA VAL A 32 -16.44 12.22 0.84
C VAL A 32 -15.97 12.63 -0.55
N PHE A 33 -15.43 13.84 -0.69
CA PHE A 33 -14.98 14.40 -1.97
C PHE A 33 -13.45 14.32 -2.07
N VAL A 34 -12.95 13.91 -3.24
CA VAL A 34 -11.53 13.95 -3.57
C VAL A 34 -11.27 15.23 -4.37
N PRO A 35 -10.49 16.19 -3.85
CA PRO A 35 -10.24 17.42 -4.58
C PRO A 35 -9.41 17.18 -5.84
N PRO A 36 -9.62 17.96 -6.92
CA PRO A 36 -8.92 17.81 -8.19
C PRO A 36 -7.52 18.46 -8.16
N PHE A 37 -6.83 18.37 -7.02
CA PHE A 37 -5.45 18.82 -6.87
C PHE A 37 -4.61 17.75 -6.17
N THR A 38 -3.31 17.82 -6.37
CA THR A 38 -2.36 16.88 -5.76
C THR A 38 -1.65 17.54 -4.59
N VAL A 39 -1.43 16.76 -3.53
CA VAL A 39 -0.65 17.18 -2.37
C VAL A 39 0.74 16.58 -2.49
N GLY A 40 1.77 17.41 -2.37
CA GLY A 40 3.16 16.94 -2.31
C GLY A 40 3.40 16.16 -1.01
N HIS A 41 4.06 15.01 -1.12
CA HIS A 41 4.48 14.22 0.03
C HIS A 41 6.00 14.22 0.12
N VAL A 42 6.52 14.40 1.33
CA VAL A 42 7.95 14.28 1.63
C VAL A 42 8.14 13.02 2.46
N CYS A 43 8.97 12.12 1.93
CA CYS A 43 9.45 10.94 2.66
C CYS A 43 10.64 11.38 3.50
N PHE A 44 10.58 11.18 4.82
CA PHE A 44 11.67 11.53 5.74
C PHE A 44 12.47 10.29 6.18
N GLU A 45 11.99 9.10 5.81
CA GLU A 45 12.60 7.83 6.11
C GLU A 45 13.87 7.64 5.27
N ASN A 46 15.00 7.45 5.96
CA ASN A 46 16.32 7.31 5.32
C ASN A 46 16.84 5.87 5.32
N ASP A 47 16.07 4.91 5.86
CA ASP A 47 16.48 3.50 5.96
C ASP A 47 15.51 2.56 5.24
N PHE A 48 16.07 1.63 4.46
CA PHE A 48 15.31 0.67 3.67
C PHE A 48 14.42 -0.23 4.52
N LYS A 49 14.88 -0.68 5.69
CA LYS A 49 14.08 -1.57 6.56
C LYS A 49 12.89 -0.82 7.13
N THR A 50 13.07 0.45 7.50
CA THR A 50 11.96 1.31 7.95
C THR A 50 10.92 1.48 6.86
N VAL A 51 11.33 1.82 5.63
CA VAL A 51 10.42 1.96 4.49
C VAL A 51 9.70 0.63 4.20
N LEU A 52 10.43 -0.48 4.16
CA LEU A 52 9.83 -1.79 3.90
C LEU A 52 8.82 -2.19 4.98
N GLY A 53 9.12 -1.98 6.26
CA GLY A 53 8.21 -2.23 7.36
C GLY A 53 6.93 -1.38 7.25
N GLN A 54 7.07 -0.12 6.84
CA GLN A 54 5.95 0.77 6.58
C GLN A 54 5.09 0.29 5.40
N GLN A 55 5.70 -0.16 4.29
CA GLN A 55 4.97 -0.70 3.15
C GLN A 55 4.20 -1.98 3.49
N VAL A 56 4.82 -2.91 4.23
CA VAL A 56 4.16 -4.13 4.71
C VAL A 56 3.00 -3.79 5.65
N ARG A 57 3.18 -2.80 6.55
CA ARG A 57 2.10 -2.31 7.41
C ARG A 57 0.94 -1.76 6.58
N SER A 58 1.20 -0.91 5.60
CA SER A 58 0.18 -0.35 4.72
C SER A 58 -0.57 -1.45 3.97
N ALA A 59 0.14 -2.42 3.39
CA ALA A 59 -0.48 -3.54 2.69
C ALA A 59 -1.35 -4.41 3.61
N ARG A 60 -0.89 -4.71 4.84
CA ARG A 60 -1.70 -5.42 5.85
C ARG A 60 -2.94 -4.63 6.27
N THR A 61 -2.83 -3.31 6.34
CA THR A 61 -3.94 -2.40 6.67
C THR A 61 -5.01 -2.49 5.58
N ILE A 62 -4.63 -2.37 4.30
CA ILE A 62 -5.56 -2.51 3.16
C ILE A 62 -6.21 -3.90 3.18
N ARG A 63 -5.43 -4.97 3.36
CA ARG A 63 -5.97 -6.34 3.48
C ARG A 63 -7.00 -6.48 4.61
N SER A 64 -6.80 -5.82 5.75
CA SER A 64 -7.75 -5.89 6.87
C SER A 64 -9.07 -5.16 6.58
N ILE A 65 -9.05 -4.18 5.68
CA ILE A 65 -10.22 -3.39 5.29
C ILE A 65 -11.01 -4.09 4.19
N ASP A 66 -10.33 -4.54 3.14
CA ASP A 66 -10.93 -5.20 1.97
C ASP A 66 -10.07 -6.42 1.56
N PRO A 67 -10.26 -7.59 2.20
CA PRO A 67 -9.45 -8.76 1.94
C PRO A 67 -9.57 -9.28 0.50
N LEU A 68 -10.77 -9.21 -0.08
CA LEU A 68 -11.04 -9.72 -1.43
C LEU A 68 -10.49 -8.76 -2.49
N GLY A 69 -10.70 -7.45 -2.33
CA GLY A 69 -10.09 -6.44 -3.19
C GLY A 69 -8.57 -6.48 -3.11
N HIS A 70 -8.01 -6.67 -1.91
CA HIS A 70 -6.58 -6.87 -1.73
C HIS A 70 -6.09 -8.14 -2.43
N ALA A 71 -6.77 -9.28 -2.32
CA ALA A 71 -6.40 -10.49 -3.06
C ALA A 71 -6.45 -10.29 -4.58
N GLY A 72 -7.42 -9.52 -5.08
CA GLY A 72 -7.50 -9.14 -6.49
C GLY A 72 -6.35 -8.22 -6.95
N ALA A 73 -5.67 -7.53 -6.04
CA ALA A 73 -4.55 -6.64 -6.35
C ALA A 73 -3.34 -7.37 -6.94
N VAL A 74 -3.28 -8.71 -6.89
CA VAL A 74 -2.28 -9.50 -7.63
C VAL A 74 -2.22 -9.11 -9.12
N LEU A 75 -3.36 -8.76 -9.73
CA LEU A 75 -3.44 -8.34 -11.13
C LEU A 75 -2.72 -7.01 -11.40
N ALA A 76 -2.47 -6.21 -10.36
CA ALA A 76 -1.71 -4.97 -10.45
C ALA A 76 -0.18 -5.19 -10.43
N HIS A 77 0.30 -6.44 -10.41
CA HIS A 77 1.72 -6.80 -10.48
C HIS A 77 2.08 -7.56 -11.77
N PRO A 78 1.82 -7.00 -12.96
CA PRO A 78 2.03 -7.70 -14.23
C PRO A 78 3.50 -8.03 -14.49
N PHE A 79 4.45 -7.17 -14.08
CA PHE A 79 5.88 -7.40 -14.30
C PHE A 79 6.40 -8.62 -13.52
N PRO A 80 6.24 -8.72 -12.19
CA PRO A 80 6.68 -9.91 -11.44
C PRO A 80 5.99 -11.20 -11.89
N LEU A 81 4.69 -11.15 -12.22
CA LEU A 81 3.96 -12.31 -12.72
C LEU A 81 4.50 -12.81 -14.08
N ALA A 82 4.73 -11.89 -15.01
CA ALA A 82 5.31 -12.24 -16.31
C ALA A 82 6.75 -12.75 -16.17
N LEU A 83 7.52 -12.19 -15.24
CA LEU A 83 8.87 -12.62 -14.93
C LEU A 83 8.91 -14.05 -14.36
N ILE A 84 7.97 -14.41 -13.47
CA ILE A 84 7.82 -15.79 -12.99
C ILE A 84 7.55 -16.74 -14.17
N ALA A 85 6.64 -16.38 -15.08
CA ALA A 85 6.36 -17.19 -16.27
C ALA A 85 7.60 -17.36 -17.16
N ALA A 86 8.41 -16.30 -17.31
CA ALA A 86 9.67 -16.35 -18.05
C ALA A 86 10.67 -17.33 -17.40
N PHE A 87 10.82 -17.30 -16.08
CA PHE A 87 11.68 -18.24 -15.34
C PHE A 87 11.20 -19.70 -15.44
N LEU A 88 9.90 -19.91 -15.66
CA LEU A 88 9.33 -21.24 -15.93
C LEU A 88 9.50 -21.69 -17.40
N GLY A 89 10.25 -20.93 -18.22
CA GLY A 89 10.58 -21.27 -19.60
C GLY A 89 9.65 -20.69 -20.67
N SER A 90 8.72 -19.82 -20.30
CA SER A 90 7.80 -19.20 -21.26
C SER A 90 8.45 -18.03 -22.00
N SER A 91 8.65 -18.17 -23.31
CA SER A 91 9.08 -17.06 -24.19
C SER A 91 8.08 -15.90 -24.19
N VAL A 92 6.78 -16.21 -24.06
CA VAL A 92 5.71 -15.20 -23.88
C VAL A 92 5.90 -14.42 -22.58
N GLY A 93 6.38 -15.07 -21.51
CA GLY A 93 6.70 -14.41 -20.24
C GLY A 93 7.78 -13.33 -20.41
N ILE A 94 8.81 -13.60 -21.21
CA ILE A 94 9.88 -12.62 -21.51
C ILE A 94 9.28 -11.39 -22.21
N ALA A 95 8.48 -11.61 -23.26
CA ALA A 95 7.83 -10.53 -23.99
C ALA A 95 6.89 -9.70 -23.08
N LEU A 96 6.04 -10.36 -22.30
CA LEU A 96 5.12 -9.70 -21.38
C LEU A 96 5.83 -8.92 -20.28
N SER A 97 6.95 -9.44 -19.74
CA SER A 97 7.73 -8.73 -18.73
C SER A 97 8.34 -7.44 -19.30
N SER A 98 8.82 -7.49 -20.54
CA SER A 98 9.37 -6.33 -21.25
C SER A 98 8.29 -5.28 -21.53
N VAL A 99 7.11 -5.70 -21.97
CA VAL A 99 5.95 -4.81 -22.19
C VAL A 99 5.49 -4.19 -20.88
N ALA A 100 5.32 -4.98 -19.82
CA ALA A 100 4.91 -4.49 -18.51
C ALA A 100 5.90 -3.44 -17.97
N LEU A 101 7.20 -3.69 -18.08
CA LEU A 101 8.23 -2.75 -17.66
C LEU A 101 8.21 -1.47 -18.51
N ALA A 102 8.06 -1.58 -19.83
CA ALA A 102 7.95 -0.43 -20.73
C ALA A 102 6.73 0.45 -20.40
N CYS A 103 5.56 -0.16 -20.17
CA CYS A 103 4.38 0.56 -19.70
C CYS A 103 4.63 1.26 -18.37
N ARG A 104 5.35 0.63 -17.45
CA ARG A 104 5.67 1.21 -16.13
C ARG A 104 6.61 2.41 -16.24
N MET A 105 7.64 2.31 -17.07
CA MET A 105 8.56 3.41 -17.37
C MET A 105 7.85 4.57 -18.05
N LEU A 106 6.97 4.29 -19.03
CA LEU A 106 6.17 5.29 -19.71
C LEU A 106 5.23 6.01 -18.73
N LEU A 107 4.54 5.27 -17.85
CA LEU A 107 3.69 5.85 -16.82
C LEU A 107 4.49 6.77 -15.88
N ALA A 108 5.65 6.31 -15.40
CA ALA A 108 6.52 7.10 -14.54
C ALA A 108 6.99 8.39 -15.24
N PHE A 109 7.32 8.31 -16.53
CA PHE A 109 7.68 9.46 -17.36
C PHE A 109 6.52 10.45 -17.50
N CYS A 110 5.32 9.97 -17.85
CA CYS A 110 4.12 10.80 -17.98
C CYS A 110 3.78 11.53 -16.68
N VAL A 111 3.85 10.82 -15.54
CA VAL A 111 3.63 11.41 -14.20
C VAL A 111 4.71 12.45 -13.89
N GLY A 112 5.98 12.14 -14.13
CA GLY A 112 7.09 13.08 -13.93
C GLY A 112 6.92 14.36 -14.74
N ARG A 113 6.47 14.23 -16.00
CA ARG A 113 6.24 15.37 -16.90
C ARG A 113 5.02 16.20 -16.49
N ALA A 114 3.92 15.55 -16.11
CA ALA A 114 2.68 16.21 -15.71
C ALA A 114 2.85 17.04 -14.43
N PHE A 115 3.60 16.50 -13.46
CA PHE A 115 3.83 17.15 -12.16
C PHE A 115 5.15 17.93 -12.07
N ARG A 116 5.93 18.02 -13.16
CA ARG A 116 7.25 18.69 -13.20
C ARG A 116 8.19 18.18 -12.09
N LEU A 117 8.17 16.87 -11.85
CA LEU A 117 9.03 16.24 -10.86
C LEU A 117 10.47 16.20 -11.37
N LYS A 118 11.44 16.14 -10.45
CA LYS A 118 12.83 15.87 -10.80
C LYS A 118 12.94 14.53 -11.53
N GLN A 119 13.90 14.43 -12.43
CA GLN A 119 14.18 13.17 -13.13
C GLN A 119 14.47 12.07 -12.11
N GLN A 120 13.75 10.96 -12.24
CA GLN A 120 13.89 9.79 -11.38
C GLN A 120 14.86 8.80 -12.02
N ASP A 121 15.46 7.95 -11.20
CA ASP A 121 16.29 6.85 -11.69
C ASP A 121 15.39 5.70 -12.15
N TYR A 122 15.12 5.64 -13.45
CA TYR A 122 14.27 4.61 -14.05
C TYR A 122 14.86 3.19 -13.92
N VAL A 123 16.17 3.06 -13.66
CA VAL A 123 16.82 1.75 -13.45
C VAL A 123 16.30 1.07 -12.19
N LEU A 124 15.78 1.83 -11.21
CA LEU A 124 15.23 1.30 -9.97
C LEU A 124 13.80 0.76 -10.10
N ILE A 125 13.09 1.09 -11.17
CA ILE A 125 11.70 0.64 -11.40
C ILE A 125 11.54 -0.88 -11.35
N PRO A 126 12.32 -1.71 -12.07
CA PRO A 126 12.17 -3.16 -12.00
C PRO A 126 12.37 -3.70 -10.57
N PHE A 127 13.33 -3.15 -9.83
CA PHE A 127 13.55 -3.52 -8.43
C PHE A 127 12.38 -3.12 -7.54
N GLN A 128 11.83 -1.91 -7.75
CA GLN A 128 10.65 -1.44 -7.03
C GLN A 128 9.43 -2.34 -7.28
N GLU A 129 9.21 -2.77 -8.53
CA GLU A 129 8.10 -3.68 -8.86
C GLU A 129 8.22 -5.02 -8.13
N ILE A 130 9.43 -5.59 -8.06
CA ILE A 130 9.71 -6.83 -7.31
C ILE A 130 9.48 -6.61 -5.81
N ILE A 131 9.97 -5.49 -5.24
CA ILE A 131 9.80 -5.16 -3.82
C ILE A 131 8.31 -5.00 -3.49
N LEU A 132 7.53 -4.31 -4.33
CA LEU A 132 6.10 -4.11 -4.11
C LEU A 132 5.32 -5.43 -4.19
N PHE A 133 5.70 -6.32 -5.09
CA PHE A 133 5.12 -7.67 -5.14
C PHE A 133 5.52 -8.52 -3.93
N ALA A 134 6.77 -8.41 -3.45
CA ALA A 134 7.19 -9.05 -2.21
C ALA A 134 6.40 -8.52 -1.01
N VAL A 135 6.19 -7.19 -0.91
CA VAL A 135 5.33 -6.56 0.10
C VAL A 135 3.90 -7.10 0.02
N TYR A 136 3.35 -7.24 -1.19
CA TYR A 136 2.04 -7.84 -1.43
C TYR A 136 1.98 -9.26 -0.87
N VAL A 137 2.93 -10.14 -1.20
CA VAL A 137 2.99 -11.52 -0.67
C VAL A 137 3.16 -11.53 0.86
N LEU A 138 4.09 -10.73 1.38
CA LEU A 138 4.36 -10.60 2.83
C LEU A 138 3.17 -10.05 3.61
N SER A 139 2.25 -9.33 2.96
CA SER A 139 1.02 -8.86 3.60
C SER A 139 0.10 -10.01 4.01
N PHE A 140 0.17 -11.16 3.31
CA PHE A 140 -0.58 -12.36 3.67
C PHE A 140 0.06 -13.12 4.83
N LEU A 141 1.39 -13.03 4.94
CA LEU A 141 2.20 -13.71 5.93
C LEU A 141 2.21 -12.90 7.24
N GLY A 142 1.52 -13.41 8.26
CA GLY A 142 1.47 -12.81 9.60
C GLY A 142 0.44 -11.68 9.78
N ARG A 143 0.24 -11.29 11.04
CA ARG A 143 -0.70 -10.22 11.47
C ARG A 143 -0.04 -9.13 12.32
N GLY A 144 1.26 -9.27 12.62
CA GLY A 144 2.01 -8.33 13.45
C GLY A 144 2.33 -7.04 12.68
N VAL A 145 2.21 -5.88 13.32
CA VAL A 145 2.56 -4.58 12.77
C VAL A 145 3.33 -3.81 13.85
N THR A 146 4.48 -3.23 13.49
CA THR A 146 5.18 -2.28 14.36
C THR A 146 4.65 -0.88 14.08
N TRP A 147 4.13 -0.18 15.09
CA TRP A 147 3.63 1.19 14.97
C TRP A 147 4.11 2.01 16.17
N ARG A 148 4.68 3.20 15.92
CA ARG A 148 5.29 4.08 16.95
C ARG A 148 6.21 3.35 17.94
N GLY A 149 7.05 2.43 17.45
CA GLY A 149 8.00 1.67 18.26
C GLY A 149 7.39 0.53 19.10
N ARG A 150 6.09 0.23 18.95
CA ARG A 150 5.40 -0.87 19.66
C ARG A 150 4.89 -1.91 18.68
N ARG A 151 4.90 -3.19 19.07
CA ARG A 151 4.34 -4.29 18.27
C ARG A 151 2.85 -4.45 18.57
N TYR A 152 2.05 -4.53 17.51
CA TYR A 152 0.61 -4.75 17.56
C TYR A 152 0.25 -5.96 16.70
N VAL A 153 -0.85 -6.62 17.02
CA VAL A 153 -1.53 -7.55 16.11
C VAL A 153 -2.76 -6.84 15.55
N VAL A 154 -2.91 -6.91 14.22
CA VAL A 154 -4.13 -6.44 13.56
C VAL A 154 -5.20 -7.52 13.73
N SER A 155 -6.23 -7.19 14.47
CA SER A 155 -7.42 -8.04 14.61
C SER A 155 -8.23 -8.05 13.30
N SER A 156 -9.09 -9.05 13.12
CA SER A 156 -9.93 -9.19 11.93
C SER A 156 -10.91 -8.03 11.73
N ASP A 157 -11.16 -7.23 12.77
CA ASP A 157 -11.97 -6.02 12.75
C ASP A 157 -11.17 -4.74 12.46
N GLY A 158 -9.87 -4.85 12.19
CA GLY A 158 -8.98 -3.71 11.87
C GLY A 158 -8.48 -2.92 13.08
N ARG A 159 -8.77 -3.37 14.32
CA ARG A 159 -8.24 -2.76 15.55
C ARG A 159 -6.82 -3.20 15.87
N LEU A 160 -6.06 -2.30 16.49
CA LEU A 160 -4.72 -2.59 16.99
C LEU A 160 -4.76 -3.20 18.38
N ILE A 161 -4.41 -4.49 18.50
CA ILE A 161 -4.22 -5.14 19.80
C ILE A 161 -2.73 -5.06 20.16
N LYS A 162 -2.39 -4.36 21.24
CA LYS A 162 -1.01 -4.25 21.72
C LYS A 162 -0.52 -5.63 22.15
N LEU A 163 0.63 -6.07 21.63
CA LEU A 163 1.32 -7.24 22.18
C LEU A 163 2.00 -6.80 23.49
N THR A 164 1.53 -7.31 24.63
CA THR A 164 2.25 -7.19 25.89
C THR A 164 3.53 -8.03 25.77
N GLU A 165 4.70 -7.43 25.99
CA GLU A 165 5.93 -8.22 26.14
C GLU A 165 5.77 -9.14 27.37
N PRO A 166 6.25 -10.40 27.32
CA PRO A 166 6.32 -11.20 28.53
C PRO A 166 7.23 -10.48 29.52
N ILE A 167 6.78 -10.40 30.77
CA ILE A 167 7.55 -9.88 31.92
C ILE A 167 8.84 -10.69 32.07
#